data_AF-A0A3M1EWN7-F1
#
_entry.id   AF-A0A3M1EWN7-F1
#
_cell.length_a   1.000
_cell.length_b   1.000
_cell.length_c   1.000
_cell.angle_alpha   90.00
_cell.angle_beta   90.00
_cell.angle_gamma   90.00
#
_symmetry.space_group_name_H-M   'P 1'
#
loop_
_entity.id
_entity.type
_entity.pdbx_description
1 polymer ?
#
loop_
_entity_poly.entity_id
_entity_poly.type
_entity_poly.pdbx_seq_one_letter_code
_entity_poly.pdbx_strand_id
1 'polypeptide(L)'
;MGNWTLRRKLVTFVLVVMIMFLAVRGVAWASQSYDIYLRFVLEEAESTAQTLAVAIGQGDYWNEPARMQEFLLTLQDQAGHMENGGLVGRGNREILITDRSGQVVAATDPEMVGAMLPQAAQLALARVIDEGVMQTFGVKSGSGMVYHLAVPIEINGQRDGALSVQYFQDPARVLARASVVYELFTFTVLTAALVLILLVGLRKMVLRPLAILEEGAAYVGEGDLDVRIDLETGDELETVARAFNRMAGSLKVFQAERVAREKQETLMEVACVTASELSQPLTVVLGYAELLQEQGVPTPEFFEEAVTSIQRSSQRMAAIIRQLSSLSGGYGLPAYSNYSLSALAVQAGLTSGSQAPGEAHELASRVNKCGLA
;
A
#
# COMPACT_ATOMS: atom_id res chain seq x y z
N MET A 1 17.90 -8.16 9.76
CA MET A 1 17.33 -7.67 8.48
C MET A 1 17.17 -6.16 8.61
N GLY A 2 17.80 -5.35 7.77
CA GLY A 2 17.78 -3.89 7.94
C GLY A 2 16.38 -3.33 7.73
N ASN A 3 15.87 -2.54 8.68
CA ASN A 3 14.57 -1.87 8.55
C ASN A 3 14.62 -0.92 7.34
N TRP A 4 13.77 -1.18 6.35
CA TRP A 4 13.69 -0.37 5.15
C TRP A 4 12.82 0.86 5.43
N THR A 5 13.34 2.05 5.12
CA THR A 5 12.55 3.28 5.19
C THR A 5 11.40 3.25 4.18
N LEU A 6 10.24 3.82 4.52
CA LEU A 6 9.07 4.00 3.66
C LEU A 6 9.47 4.65 2.34
N ARG A 7 10.33 5.68 2.42
CA ARG A 7 10.90 6.34 1.24
C ARG A 7 11.65 5.35 0.35
N ARG A 8 12.51 4.50 0.92
CA ARG A 8 13.24 3.49 0.13
C ARG A 8 12.28 2.46 -0.46
N LYS A 9 11.28 1.98 0.28
CA LYS A 9 10.26 1.05 -0.23
C LYS A 9 9.46 1.63 -1.39
N LEU A 10 9.03 2.89 -1.28
CA LEU A 10 8.33 3.59 -2.35
C LEU A 10 9.22 3.77 -3.58
N VAL A 11 10.47 4.22 -3.38
CA VAL A 11 11.41 4.41 -4.49
C VAL A 11 11.74 3.08 -5.17
N THR A 12 12.00 2.01 -4.42
CA THR A 12 12.25 0.68 -5.03
C THR A 12 11.02 0.14 -5.73
N PHE A 13 9.83 0.29 -5.15
CA PHE A 13 8.58 -0.10 -5.80
C PHE A 13 8.38 0.64 -7.13
N VAL A 14 8.50 1.97 -7.14
CA VAL A 14 8.38 2.79 -8.36
C VAL A 14 9.43 2.39 -9.39
N LEU A 15 10.69 2.22 -8.98
CA LEU A 15 11.78 1.84 -9.89
C LEU A 15 11.56 0.45 -10.51
N VAL A 16 11.18 -0.55 -9.72
CA VAL A 16 10.91 -1.91 -10.22
C VAL A 16 9.76 -1.90 -11.22
N VAL A 17 8.66 -1.22 -10.89
CA VAL A 17 7.50 -1.14 -11.79
C VAL A 17 7.87 -0.35 -13.06
N MET A 18 8.67 0.71 -12.95
CA MET A 18 9.13 1.48 -14.11
C MET A 18 10.08 0.68 -15.01
N ILE A 19 11.05 -0.05 -14.44
CA ILE A 19 11.96 -0.93 -15.19
C ILE A 19 11.16 -2.03 -15.90
N MET A 20 10.22 -2.66 -15.20
CA MET A 20 9.34 -3.67 -15.79
C MET A 20 8.51 -3.08 -16.94
N PHE A 21 7.95 -1.88 -16.77
CA PHE A 21 7.22 -1.18 -17.83
C PHE A 21 8.11 -0.91 -19.04
N LEU A 22 9.34 -0.39 -18.84
CA LEU A 22 10.30 -0.12 -19.91
C LEU A 22 10.72 -1.41 -20.62
N ALA A 23 10.93 -2.51 -19.88
CA ALA A 23 11.27 -3.81 -20.45
C ALA A 23 10.12 -4.37 -21.30
N VAL A 24 8.89 -4.39 -20.76
CA VAL A 24 7.70 -4.84 -21.49
C VAL A 24 7.48 -3.98 -22.73
N ARG A 25 7.68 -2.67 -22.63
CA ARG A 25 7.60 -1.77 -23.78
C ARG A 25 8.68 -1.99 -24.81
N GLY A 26 9.93 -2.19 -24.39
CA GLY A 26 11.03 -2.47 -25.30
C GLY A 26 10.79 -3.75 -26.08
N VAL A 27 10.29 -4.81 -25.42
CA VAL A 27 9.92 -6.08 -26.06
C VAL A 27 8.73 -5.91 -27.00
N ALA A 28 7.68 -5.21 -26.57
CA ALA A 28 6.52 -4.94 -27.42
C ALA A 28 6.91 -4.15 -28.68
N TRP A 29 7.73 -3.10 -28.51
CA TRP A 29 8.26 -2.30 -29.61
C TRP A 29 9.11 -3.14 -30.56
N ALA A 30 10.03 -3.97 -30.04
CA ALA A 30 10.89 -4.81 -30.86
C ALA A 30 10.11 -5.89 -31.63
N SER A 31 9.18 -6.59 -30.98
CA SER A 31 8.36 -7.63 -31.61
C SER A 31 7.43 -7.05 -32.68
N GLN A 32 6.73 -5.96 -32.36
CA GLN A 32 5.78 -5.33 -33.27
C GLN A 32 6.49 -4.69 -34.47
N SER A 33 7.68 -4.10 -34.27
CA SER A 33 8.48 -3.54 -35.37
C SER A 33 8.93 -4.63 -36.35
N TYR A 34 9.22 -5.84 -35.88
CA TYR A 34 9.68 -6.96 -36.70
C TYR A 34 8.56 -7.61 -37.52
N ASP A 35 7.40 -7.85 -36.91
CA ASP A 35 6.28 -8.52 -37.59
C ASP A 35 5.62 -7.64 -38.67
N ILE A 36 5.46 -6.35 -38.38
CA ILE A 36 4.94 -5.39 -39.36
C ILE A 36 5.93 -5.23 -40.53
N TYR A 37 7.23 -5.24 -40.24
CA TYR A 37 8.29 -5.19 -41.24
C TYR A 37 8.22 -6.35 -42.22
N LEU A 38 8.18 -7.59 -41.73
CA LEU A 38 8.25 -8.76 -42.59
C LEU A 38 7.01 -8.88 -43.48
N ARG A 39 5.81 -8.62 -42.95
CA ARG A 39 4.56 -8.76 -43.73
C ARG A 39 4.41 -7.70 -44.81
N PHE A 40 4.67 -6.43 -44.49
CA PHE A 40 4.52 -5.34 -45.45
C PHE A 40 5.49 -5.49 -46.63
N VAL A 41 6.76 -5.82 -46.34
CA VAL A 41 7.77 -6.02 -47.38
C VAL A 41 7.45 -7.25 -48.21
N LEU A 42 6.99 -8.35 -47.62
CA LEU A 42 6.66 -9.57 -48.36
C LEU A 42 5.43 -9.39 -49.26
N GLU A 43 4.33 -8.82 -48.76
CA GLU A 43 3.08 -8.68 -49.53
C GLU A 43 3.23 -7.74 -50.73
N GLU A 44 3.87 -6.58 -50.55
CA GLU A 44 4.11 -5.61 -51.63
C GLU A 44 5.05 -6.19 -52.70
N ALA A 45 6.12 -6.85 -52.24
CA ALA A 45 7.14 -7.42 -53.10
C ALA A 45 6.62 -8.64 -53.87
N GLU A 46 5.82 -9.49 -53.23
CA GLU A 46 5.19 -10.66 -53.85
C GLU A 46 4.26 -10.24 -54.99
N SER A 47 3.34 -9.31 -54.74
CA SER A 47 2.40 -8.84 -55.77
C SER A 47 3.12 -8.27 -56.98
N THR A 48 4.21 -7.54 -56.75
CA THR A 48 4.98 -6.91 -57.83
C THR A 48 5.82 -7.95 -58.58
N ALA A 49 6.53 -8.81 -57.86
CA ALA A 49 7.39 -9.82 -58.45
C ALA A 49 6.57 -10.82 -59.27
N GLN A 50 5.37 -11.20 -58.83
CA GLN A 50 4.46 -12.04 -59.62
C GLN A 50 3.97 -11.32 -60.89
N THR A 51 3.57 -10.05 -60.78
CA THR A 51 3.12 -9.27 -61.95
C THR A 51 4.24 -9.14 -62.98
N LEU A 52 5.45 -8.85 -62.50
CA LEU A 52 6.63 -8.70 -63.35
C LEU A 52 7.09 -10.03 -63.95
N ALA A 53 7.06 -11.12 -63.17
CA ALA A 53 7.36 -12.47 -63.65
C ALA A 53 6.42 -12.90 -64.79
N VAL A 54 5.11 -12.62 -64.66
CA VAL A 54 4.13 -12.89 -65.72
C VAL A 54 4.38 -12.02 -66.96
N ALA A 55 4.64 -10.73 -66.78
CA ALA A 55 4.93 -9.81 -67.89
C ALA A 55 6.19 -10.23 -68.67
N ILE A 56 7.25 -10.62 -67.96
CA ILE A 56 8.51 -11.10 -68.55
C ILE A 56 8.32 -12.45 -69.24
N GLY A 57 7.57 -13.39 -68.63
CA GLY A 57 7.35 -14.72 -69.19
C GLY A 57 6.47 -14.71 -70.45
N GLN A 58 5.54 -13.75 -70.57
CA GLN A 58 4.65 -13.63 -71.74
C GLN A 58 5.24 -12.80 -72.88
N GLY A 59 6.26 -11.97 -72.62
CA GLY A 59 6.86 -11.11 -73.63
C GLY A 59 8.01 -11.78 -74.39
N ASP A 60 8.24 -11.32 -75.62
CA ASP A 60 9.34 -11.81 -76.48
C ASP A 60 10.71 -11.18 -76.12
N TYR A 61 10.93 -10.95 -74.82
CA TYR A 61 12.10 -10.25 -74.31
C TYR A 61 13.38 -11.09 -74.39
N TRP A 62 13.23 -12.42 -74.44
CA TRP A 62 14.35 -13.37 -74.49
C TRP A 62 15.07 -13.42 -75.85
N ASN A 63 14.36 -13.04 -76.92
CA ASN A 63 14.92 -12.97 -78.27
C ASN A 63 15.52 -11.59 -78.59
N GLU A 64 15.17 -10.54 -77.82
CA GLU A 64 15.67 -9.17 -77.98
C GLU A 64 16.23 -8.62 -76.66
N PRO A 65 17.51 -8.91 -76.30
CA PRO A 65 18.10 -8.49 -75.03
C PRO A 65 18.05 -6.98 -74.79
N ALA A 66 18.13 -6.17 -75.86
CA ALA A 66 18.02 -4.72 -75.78
C ALA A 66 16.65 -4.27 -75.25
N ARG A 67 15.59 -4.98 -75.61
CA ARG A 67 14.21 -4.67 -75.20
C ARG A 67 13.94 -5.07 -73.75
N MET A 68 14.57 -6.15 -73.28
CA MET A 68 14.57 -6.50 -71.86
C MET A 68 15.24 -5.41 -71.03
N GLN A 69 16.41 -4.93 -71.46
CA GLN A 69 17.15 -3.89 -70.74
C GLN A 69 16.38 -2.56 -70.74
N GLU A 70 15.77 -2.17 -71.86
CA GLU A 70 14.92 -0.97 -71.96
C GLU A 70 13.70 -1.06 -71.02
N PHE A 71 13.07 -2.24 -70.94
CA PHE A 71 11.97 -2.48 -70.02
C PHE A 71 12.39 -2.35 -68.55
N LEU A 72 13.51 -2.98 -68.16
CA LEU A 72 14.03 -2.87 -66.79
C LEU A 72 14.42 -1.43 -66.42
N LEU A 73 15.04 -0.69 -67.34
CA LEU A 73 15.36 0.73 -67.16
C LEU A 73 14.11 1.60 -67.05
N THR A 74 13.07 1.31 -67.83
CA THR A 74 11.77 2.01 -67.76
C THR A 74 11.10 1.77 -66.41
N LEU A 75 11.14 0.54 -65.90
CA LEU A 75 10.63 0.22 -64.56
C LEU A 75 11.41 0.97 -63.47
N GLN A 76 12.73 1.07 -63.62
CA GLN A 76 13.59 1.84 -62.72
C GLN A 76 13.32 3.35 -62.75
N ASP A 77 13.03 3.91 -63.92
CA ASP A 77 12.70 5.33 -64.07
C ASP A 77 11.30 5.65 -63.52
N GLN A 78 10.31 4.81 -63.84
CA GLN A 78 8.93 4.99 -63.36
C GLN A 78 8.82 4.91 -61.85
N ALA A 79 9.54 4.00 -61.21
CA ALA A 79 9.50 3.91 -59.76
C ALA A 79 10.43 4.92 -59.04
N GLY A 80 11.38 5.52 -59.75
CA GLY A 80 12.11 6.71 -59.29
C GLY A 80 11.26 7.98 -59.17
N HIS A 81 10.15 8.08 -59.91
CA HIS A 81 9.23 9.24 -59.94
C HIS A 81 8.05 9.13 -58.96
N MET A 82 7.86 8.01 -58.28
CA MET A 82 6.82 7.87 -57.26
C MET A 82 7.28 8.53 -55.94
N GLU A 83 6.58 9.59 -55.49
CA GLU A 83 6.86 10.34 -54.24
C GLU A 83 6.93 9.46 -52.97
N ASN A 84 6.49 8.21 -53.02
CA ASN A 84 6.49 7.25 -51.91
C ASN A 84 7.53 6.13 -52.03
N GLY A 85 8.50 6.21 -52.95
CA GLY A 85 9.53 5.17 -53.09
C GLY A 85 8.96 3.87 -53.64
N GLY A 86 8.38 3.94 -54.84
CA GLY A 86 7.93 2.76 -55.58
C GLY A 86 9.07 1.77 -55.84
N LEU A 87 8.70 0.55 -56.23
CA LEU A 87 9.49 -0.69 -56.18
C LEU A 87 10.88 -0.70 -56.84
N VAL A 88 11.24 0.29 -57.64
CA VAL A 88 12.51 0.38 -58.38
C VAL A 88 13.02 1.82 -58.38
N GLY A 89 13.91 2.16 -57.47
CA GLY A 89 14.46 3.52 -57.37
C GLY A 89 15.93 3.47 -56.99
N ARG A 90 16.70 4.43 -57.52
CA ARG A 90 18.17 4.54 -57.32
C ARG A 90 18.55 4.34 -55.84
N GLY A 91 19.19 3.21 -55.56
CA GLY A 91 19.94 2.96 -54.32
C GLY A 91 19.26 2.11 -53.23
N ASN A 92 18.00 1.67 -53.40
CA ASN A 92 17.30 0.93 -52.33
C ASN A 92 16.80 -0.48 -52.70
N ARG A 93 16.46 -0.72 -53.97
CA ARG A 93 16.03 -2.03 -54.46
C ARG A 93 16.59 -2.27 -55.87
N GLU A 94 17.11 -3.46 -56.15
CA GLU A 94 17.57 -3.85 -57.49
C GLU A 94 16.78 -5.05 -57.99
N ILE A 95 16.41 -5.05 -59.26
CA ILE A 95 15.78 -6.21 -59.91
C ILE A 95 16.86 -6.93 -60.71
N LEU A 96 17.00 -8.23 -60.49
CA LEU A 96 17.92 -9.08 -61.20
C LEU A 96 17.19 -10.31 -61.71
N ILE A 97 17.34 -10.55 -62.99
CA ILE A 97 16.94 -11.77 -63.67
C ILE A 97 18.16 -12.68 -63.70
N THR A 98 18.00 -13.89 -63.21
CA THR A 98 19.07 -14.89 -63.13
C THR A 98 18.68 -16.14 -63.89
N ASP A 99 19.67 -16.80 -64.48
CA ASP A 99 19.52 -18.14 -65.01
C ASP A 99 19.64 -19.21 -63.91
N ARG A 100 19.46 -20.47 -64.28
CA ARG A 100 19.60 -21.62 -63.37
C ARG A 100 20.98 -21.76 -62.74
N SER A 101 22.03 -21.24 -63.37
CA SER A 101 23.39 -21.26 -62.82
C SER A 101 23.62 -20.14 -61.79
N GLY A 102 22.69 -19.20 -61.68
CA GLY A 102 22.81 -18.01 -60.84
C GLY A 102 23.64 -16.90 -61.47
N GLN A 103 23.82 -16.94 -62.80
CA GLN A 103 24.34 -15.83 -63.58
C GLN A 103 23.24 -14.79 -63.78
N VAL A 104 23.58 -13.52 -63.61
CA VAL A 104 22.66 -12.40 -63.87
C VAL A 104 22.54 -12.21 -65.38
N VAL A 105 21.36 -12.48 -65.93
CA VAL A 105 21.06 -12.33 -67.37
C VAL A 105 20.62 -10.90 -67.69
N ALA A 106 19.90 -10.27 -66.77
CA ALA A 106 19.51 -8.87 -66.89
C ALA A 106 19.34 -8.25 -65.51
N ALA A 107 19.64 -6.97 -65.37
CA ALA A 107 19.50 -6.27 -64.09
C ALA A 107 19.21 -4.78 -64.30
N THR A 108 18.59 -4.17 -63.29
CA THR A 108 18.42 -2.71 -63.21
C THR A 108 19.75 -1.98 -63.04
N ASP A 109 20.75 -2.62 -62.44
CA ASP A 109 22.14 -2.15 -62.50
C ASP A 109 22.87 -2.84 -63.67
N PRO A 110 23.24 -2.12 -64.74
CA PRO A 110 23.96 -2.70 -65.87
C PRO A 110 25.31 -3.31 -65.50
N GLU A 111 25.96 -2.86 -64.42
CA GLU A 111 27.26 -3.41 -63.99
C GLU A 111 27.14 -4.84 -63.44
N MET A 112 25.94 -5.24 -63.01
CA MET A 112 25.66 -6.57 -62.49
C MET A 112 25.38 -7.60 -63.58
N VAL A 113 25.11 -7.18 -64.82
CA VAL A 113 24.79 -8.10 -65.92
C VAL A 113 26.01 -8.97 -66.26
N GLY A 114 25.81 -10.28 -66.28
CA GLY A 114 26.85 -11.28 -66.48
C GLY A 114 27.59 -11.70 -65.20
N ALA A 115 27.37 -11.02 -64.07
CA ALA A 115 27.97 -11.39 -62.79
C ALA A 115 27.38 -12.70 -62.24
N MET A 116 28.20 -13.45 -61.52
CA MET A 116 27.76 -14.64 -60.78
C MET A 116 27.40 -14.27 -59.34
N LEU A 117 26.21 -14.62 -58.90
CA LEU A 117 25.81 -14.40 -57.51
C LEU A 117 26.61 -15.28 -56.55
N PRO A 118 26.71 -14.94 -55.25
CA PRO A 118 27.38 -15.78 -54.27
C PRO A 118 26.76 -17.19 -54.19
N GLN A 119 27.57 -18.20 -53.86
CA GLN A 119 27.13 -19.61 -53.84
C GLN A 119 25.88 -19.86 -52.99
N ALA A 120 25.72 -19.14 -51.87
CA ALA A 120 24.53 -19.20 -51.03
C ALA A 120 23.26 -18.73 -51.75
N ALA A 121 23.37 -17.68 -52.58
CA ALA A 121 22.28 -17.18 -53.42
C ALA A 121 21.91 -18.20 -54.51
N GLN A 122 22.92 -18.77 -55.18
CA GLN A 122 22.74 -19.76 -56.24
C GLN A 122 21.94 -20.98 -55.75
N LEU A 123 22.29 -21.50 -54.56
CA LEU A 123 21.58 -22.64 -53.97
C LEU A 123 20.12 -22.31 -53.62
N ALA A 124 19.87 -21.10 -53.15
CA ALA A 124 18.50 -20.65 -52.84
C ALA A 124 17.68 -20.44 -54.11
N LEU A 125 18.25 -19.84 -55.15
CA LEU A 125 17.60 -19.66 -56.45
C LEU A 125 17.30 -20.99 -57.13
N ALA A 126 18.21 -21.97 -57.05
CA ALA A 126 17.97 -23.31 -57.58
C ALA A 126 16.71 -23.95 -56.97
N ARG A 127 16.48 -23.79 -55.65
CA ARG A 127 15.27 -24.28 -54.99
C ARG A 127 14.01 -23.56 -55.47
N VAL A 128 14.07 -22.24 -55.64
CA VAL A 128 12.95 -21.44 -56.18
C VAL A 128 12.55 -21.95 -57.56
N ILE A 129 13.53 -22.23 -58.42
CA ILE A 129 13.33 -22.74 -59.78
C ILE A 129 12.76 -24.16 -59.76
N ASP A 130 13.37 -25.06 -58.99
CA ASP A 130 13.00 -26.48 -58.95
C ASP A 130 11.62 -26.70 -58.31
N GLU A 131 11.34 -26.04 -57.19
CA GLU A 131 10.05 -26.14 -56.48
C GLU A 131 8.96 -25.33 -57.20
N GLY A 132 9.33 -24.31 -57.96
CA GLY A 132 8.40 -23.41 -58.61
C GLY A 132 7.62 -22.53 -57.64
N VAL A 133 8.16 -22.30 -56.45
CA VAL A 133 7.54 -21.50 -55.38
C VAL A 133 8.42 -20.31 -55.09
N MET A 134 7.79 -19.16 -54.89
CA MET A 134 8.48 -17.94 -54.44
C MET A 134 9.15 -18.18 -53.09
N GLN A 135 10.39 -17.72 -52.92
CA GLN A 135 11.08 -17.76 -51.64
C GLN A 135 11.80 -16.45 -51.33
N THR A 136 11.97 -16.16 -50.04
CA THR A 136 12.88 -15.13 -49.56
C THR A 136 14.12 -15.74 -48.94
N PHE A 137 15.27 -15.14 -49.23
CA PHE A 137 16.54 -15.55 -48.65
C PHE A 137 17.49 -14.35 -48.50
N GLY A 138 18.36 -14.41 -47.50
CA GLY A 138 19.35 -13.38 -47.24
C GLY A 138 20.76 -13.87 -47.55
N VAL A 139 21.55 -13.05 -48.23
CA VAL A 139 22.91 -13.36 -48.67
C VAL A 139 23.84 -12.27 -48.19
N LYS A 140 24.95 -12.68 -47.57
CA LYS A 140 25.98 -11.74 -47.14
C LYS A 140 26.80 -11.31 -48.37
N SER A 141 26.74 -10.02 -48.70
CA SER A 141 27.54 -9.35 -49.72
C SER A 141 28.65 -8.54 -49.05
N GLY A 142 29.70 -8.15 -49.80
CA GLY A 142 30.84 -7.40 -49.28
C GLY A 142 30.46 -6.05 -48.63
N SER A 143 29.32 -5.48 -49.00
CA SER A 143 28.76 -4.22 -48.49
C SER A 143 27.71 -4.38 -47.37
N GLY A 144 27.28 -5.61 -47.05
CA GLY A 144 26.21 -5.85 -46.07
C GLY A 144 25.37 -7.09 -46.36
N MET A 145 24.31 -7.29 -45.58
CA MET A 145 23.33 -8.34 -45.86
C MET A 145 22.35 -7.85 -46.92
N VAL A 146 22.18 -8.62 -47.99
CA VAL A 146 21.23 -8.36 -49.06
C VAL A 146 20.12 -9.39 -48.99
N TYR A 147 18.87 -8.93 -48.93
CA TYR A 147 17.70 -9.80 -48.94
C TYR A 147 17.14 -9.89 -50.36
N HIS A 148 16.90 -11.11 -50.82
CA HIS A 148 16.32 -11.43 -52.11
C HIS A 148 14.90 -11.96 -51.92
N LEU A 149 13.94 -11.39 -52.64
CA LEU A 149 12.68 -12.07 -52.96
C LEU A 149 12.79 -12.63 -54.36
N ALA A 150 12.74 -13.95 -54.51
CA ALA A 150 12.87 -14.60 -55.81
C ALA A 150 11.59 -15.33 -56.22
N VAL A 151 11.20 -15.12 -57.47
CA VAL A 151 10.06 -15.76 -58.14
C VAL A 151 10.59 -16.52 -59.36
N PRO A 152 10.17 -17.78 -59.59
CA PRO A 152 10.57 -18.52 -60.78
C PRO A 152 9.97 -17.88 -62.03
N ILE A 153 10.73 -17.83 -63.10
CA ILE A 153 10.29 -17.35 -64.41
C ILE A 153 10.54 -18.39 -65.48
N GLU A 154 9.71 -18.36 -66.52
CA GLU A 154 9.91 -19.18 -67.71
C GLU A 154 10.77 -18.42 -68.72
N ILE A 155 11.89 -19.03 -69.10
CA ILE A 155 12.77 -18.58 -70.17
C ILE A 155 12.57 -19.56 -71.32
N ASN A 156 12.08 -19.08 -72.46
CA ASN A 156 11.81 -19.92 -73.64
C ASN A 156 10.89 -21.14 -73.37
N GLY A 157 9.92 -20.99 -72.46
CA GLY A 157 8.95 -22.04 -72.11
C GLY A 157 9.50 -23.13 -71.16
N GLN A 158 10.71 -22.94 -70.62
CA GLN A 158 11.25 -23.77 -69.54
C GLN A 158 11.50 -22.93 -68.30
N ARG A 159 11.22 -23.47 -67.12
CA ARG A 159 11.51 -22.83 -65.83
C ARG A 159 13.01 -22.93 -65.54
N ASP A 160 13.80 -22.10 -66.22
CA ASP A 160 15.27 -22.09 -66.15
C ASP A 160 15.84 -20.76 -65.62
N GLY A 161 15.00 -19.92 -65.04
CA GLY A 161 15.45 -18.67 -64.42
C GLY A 161 14.59 -18.23 -63.24
N ALA A 162 15.10 -17.23 -62.54
CA ALA A 162 14.42 -16.58 -61.44
C ALA A 162 14.55 -15.06 -61.55
N LEU A 163 13.43 -14.37 -61.32
CA LEU A 163 13.39 -12.94 -61.09
C LEU A 163 13.59 -12.69 -59.60
N SER A 164 14.63 -11.96 -59.23
CA SER A 164 14.94 -11.61 -57.85
C SER A 164 14.90 -10.10 -57.63
N VAL A 165 14.25 -9.67 -56.55
CA VAL A 165 14.26 -8.28 -56.08
C VAL A 165 15.13 -8.20 -54.83
N GLN A 166 16.23 -7.44 -54.91
CA GLN A 166 17.18 -7.20 -53.83
C GLN A 166 16.82 -5.96 -53.01
N TYR A 167 17.06 -5.98 -51.71
CA TYR A 167 16.83 -4.86 -50.79
C TYR A 167 18.13 -4.46 -50.07
N PHE A 168 18.55 -3.18 -50.18
CA PHE A 168 19.87 -2.68 -49.74
C PHE A 168 19.89 -1.81 -48.46
N GLN A 169 18.78 -1.18 -48.03
CA GLN A 169 18.78 -0.31 -46.82
C GLN A 169 17.64 -0.55 -45.83
N ASP A 170 17.95 -0.06 -44.61
CA ASP A 170 17.25 -0.17 -43.34
C ASP A 170 15.73 0.09 -43.44
N PRO A 171 14.90 -0.89 -43.10
CA PRO A 171 13.44 -0.81 -43.13
C PRO A 171 12.80 0.38 -42.40
N ALA A 172 13.58 1.05 -41.54
CA ALA A 172 13.19 2.10 -40.61
C ALA A 172 12.30 3.23 -41.18
N ARG A 173 12.44 3.61 -42.46
CA ARG A 173 11.77 4.81 -43.02
C ARG A 173 10.33 4.59 -43.51
N VAL A 174 9.99 3.37 -43.94
CA VAL A 174 8.63 3.02 -44.41
C VAL A 174 7.69 2.68 -43.24
N LEU A 175 8.27 2.30 -42.10
CA LEU A 175 7.58 1.88 -40.88
C LEU A 175 6.85 3.01 -40.13
N ALA A 176 7.14 4.29 -40.41
CA ALA A 176 6.71 5.41 -39.58
C ALA A 176 5.21 5.76 -39.63
N ARG A 177 4.40 5.18 -40.53
CA ARG A 177 2.96 5.52 -40.66
C ARG A 177 1.99 4.39 -40.30
N ALA A 178 2.37 3.12 -40.53
CA ALA A 178 1.49 1.98 -40.29
C ALA A 178 1.57 1.42 -38.85
N SER A 179 2.69 1.62 -38.14
CA SER A 179 2.86 1.14 -36.75
C SER A 179 2.28 2.10 -35.70
N VAL A 180 2.05 3.37 -36.06
CA VAL A 180 1.76 4.44 -35.09
C VAL A 180 0.48 4.19 -34.30
N VAL A 181 -0.59 3.69 -34.92
CA VAL A 181 -1.86 3.47 -34.21
C VAL A 181 -1.76 2.34 -33.17
N TYR A 182 -1.14 1.22 -33.54
CA TYR A 182 -0.92 0.11 -32.62
C TYR A 182 0.12 0.45 -31.54
N GLU A 183 1.16 1.20 -31.89
CA GLU A 183 2.14 1.72 -30.93
C GLU A 183 1.47 2.68 -29.95
N LEU A 184 0.61 3.59 -30.41
CA LEU A 184 -0.18 4.48 -29.54
C LEU A 184 -1.17 3.71 -28.65
N PHE A 185 -1.79 2.65 -29.18
CA PHE A 185 -2.73 1.83 -28.42
C PHE A 185 -2.02 1.03 -27.32
N THR A 186 -1.00 0.24 -27.67
CA THR A 186 -0.17 -0.48 -26.69
C THR A 186 0.49 0.51 -25.73
N PHE A 187 0.81 1.72 -26.21
CA PHE A 187 1.35 2.77 -25.38
C PHE A 187 0.37 3.14 -24.27
N THR A 188 -0.84 3.51 -24.68
CA THR A 188 -1.91 3.96 -23.80
C THR A 188 -2.27 2.87 -22.79
N VAL A 189 -2.44 1.62 -23.22
CA VAL A 189 -2.83 0.50 -22.35
C VAL A 189 -1.77 0.22 -21.28
N LEU A 190 -0.49 0.14 -21.67
CA LEU A 190 0.59 -0.14 -20.71
C LEU A 190 0.80 1.02 -19.73
N THR A 191 0.66 2.26 -20.20
CA THR A 191 0.76 3.44 -19.33
C THR A 191 -0.41 3.48 -18.34
N ALA A 192 -1.63 3.16 -18.77
CA ALA A 192 -2.79 3.05 -17.88
C ALA A 192 -2.60 1.96 -16.82
N ALA A 193 -2.05 0.80 -17.20
CA ALA A 193 -1.72 -0.29 -16.27
C ALA A 193 -0.65 0.14 -15.26
N LEU A 194 0.41 0.83 -15.71
CA LEU A 194 1.44 1.39 -14.84
C LEU A 194 0.84 2.34 -13.80
N VAL A 195 0.01 3.29 -14.23
CA VAL A 195 -0.67 4.24 -13.32
C VAL A 195 -1.53 3.50 -12.30
N LEU A 196 -2.28 2.48 -12.72
CA LEU A 196 -3.11 1.68 -11.82
C LEU A 196 -2.27 0.95 -10.75
N ILE A 197 -1.16 0.32 -11.15
CA ILE A 197 -0.24 -0.36 -10.22
C ILE A 197 0.33 0.62 -9.20
N LEU A 198 0.75 1.81 -9.66
CA LEU A 198 1.27 2.86 -8.79
C LEU A 198 0.21 3.37 -7.80
N LEU A 199 -1.02 3.59 -8.25
CA LEU A 199 -2.13 4.03 -7.37
C LEU A 199 -2.48 2.98 -6.32
N VAL A 200 -2.54 1.70 -6.69
CA VAL A 200 -2.80 0.61 -5.74
C VAL A 200 -1.66 0.47 -4.73
N GLY A 201 -0.41 0.59 -5.19
CA GLY A 201 0.77 0.61 -4.32
C GLY A 201 0.75 1.76 -3.32
N LEU A 202 0.52 2.99 -3.81
CA LEU A 202 0.42 4.19 -2.97
C LEU A 202 -0.69 4.07 -1.92
N ARG A 203 -1.86 3.57 -2.31
CA ARG A 203 -2.97 3.35 -1.37
C ARG A 203 -2.59 2.38 -0.27
N LYS A 204 -1.96 1.24 -0.61
CA LYS A 204 -1.62 0.20 0.36
C LYS A 204 -0.45 0.58 1.26
N MET A 205 0.57 1.25 0.71
CA MET A 205 1.81 1.56 1.44
C MET A 205 1.73 2.86 2.24
N VAL A 206 0.87 3.80 1.86
CA VAL A 206 0.82 5.15 2.47
C VAL A 206 -0.57 5.53 2.92
N LEU A 207 -1.55 5.60 2.01
CA LEU A 207 -2.85 6.18 2.33
C LEU A 207 -3.65 5.37 3.35
N ARG A 208 -3.62 4.03 3.27
CA ARG A 208 -4.33 3.16 4.22
C ARG A 208 -3.71 3.22 5.63
N PRO A 209 -2.38 3.07 5.81
CA PRO A 209 -1.77 3.29 7.12
C PRO A 209 -2.04 4.68 7.71
N LEU A 210 -2.01 5.73 6.87
CA LEU A 210 -2.35 7.09 7.33
C LEU A 210 -3.80 7.21 7.78
N ALA A 211 -4.75 6.63 7.05
CA ALA A 211 -6.16 6.64 7.45
C ALA A 211 -6.38 5.92 8.79
N ILE A 212 -5.66 4.82 9.06
CA ILE A 212 -5.71 4.12 10.35
C ILE A 212 -5.16 5.00 11.48
N LEU A 213 -4.07 5.75 11.22
CA LEU A 213 -3.51 6.71 12.18
C LEU A 213 -4.46 7.87 12.45
N GLU A 214 -5.11 8.40 11.42
CA GLU A 214 -6.11 9.47 11.52
C GLU A 214 -7.31 9.02 12.36
N GLU A 215 -7.86 7.84 12.06
CA GLU A 215 -9.00 7.27 12.79
C GLU A 215 -8.65 7.02 14.27
N GLY A 216 -7.48 6.43 14.54
CA GLY A 216 -7.03 6.23 15.92
C GLY A 216 -6.84 7.54 16.68
N ALA A 217 -6.31 8.58 16.03
CA ALA A 217 -6.19 9.90 16.63
C ALA A 217 -7.55 10.56 16.91
N ALA A 218 -8.54 10.35 16.06
CA ALA A 218 -9.91 10.83 16.28
C ALA A 218 -10.53 10.20 17.54
N TYR A 219 -10.44 8.88 17.71
CA TYR A 219 -10.94 8.20 18.91
C TYR A 219 -10.28 8.71 20.21
N VAL A 220 -8.96 8.91 20.20
CA VAL A 220 -8.25 9.50 21.34
C VAL A 220 -8.73 10.94 21.60
N GLY A 221 -9.02 11.71 20.55
CA GLY A 221 -9.60 13.05 20.65
C GLY A 221 -11.01 13.07 21.25
N GLU A 222 -11.78 12.01 21.05
CA GLU A 222 -13.11 11.80 21.65
C GLU A 222 -13.06 11.29 23.10
N GLY A 223 -11.86 10.95 23.60
CA GLY A 223 -11.63 10.49 24.97
C GLY A 223 -11.49 8.98 25.13
N ASP A 224 -11.54 8.21 24.04
CA ASP A 224 -11.24 6.77 24.08
C ASP A 224 -9.72 6.54 24.02
N LEU A 225 -9.14 6.27 25.20
CA LEU A 225 -7.70 6.02 25.36
C LEU A 225 -7.30 4.54 25.29
N ASP A 226 -8.29 3.65 25.09
CA ASP A 226 -8.08 2.21 24.95
C ASP A 226 -7.76 1.79 23.51
N VAL A 227 -7.96 2.68 22.54
CA VAL A 227 -7.59 2.45 21.14
C VAL A 227 -6.10 2.16 21.01
N ARG A 228 -5.79 1.12 20.24
CA ARG A 228 -4.43 0.72 19.87
C ARG A 228 -4.34 0.54 18.37
N ILE A 229 -3.30 1.12 17.80
CA ILE A 229 -2.99 1.03 16.38
C ILE A 229 -1.98 -0.08 16.18
N ASP A 230 -2.40 -1.14 15.50
CA ASP A 230 -1.52 -2.24 15.12
C ASP A 230 -1.14 -2.11 13.64
N LEU A 231 0.12 -1.71 13.39
CA LEU A 231 0.67 -1.49 12.06
C LEU A 231 2.03 -2.17 11.95
N GLU A 232 2.09 -3.28 11.23
CA GLU A 232 3.31 -4.04 10.94
C GLU A 232 3.90 -3.65 9.58
N THR A 233 4.13 -2.35 9.34
CA THR A 233 4.67 -1.91 8.05
C THR A 233 6.17 -2.15 7.93
N GLY A 234 6.92 -2.22 9.03
CA GLY A 234 8.38 -2.39 9.06
C GLY A 234 9.12 -1.13 8.61
N ASP A 235 8.56 0.07 8.83
CA ASP A 235 9.13 1.37 8.44
C ASP A 235 8.77 2.50 9.43
N GLU A 236 8.94 3.76 9.02
CA GLU A 236 8.65 4.94 9.83
C GLU A 236 7.18 5.00 10.26
N LEU A 237 6.23 4.48 9.48
CA LEU A 237 4.82 4.51 9.85
C LEU A 237 4.53 3.60 11.04
N GLU A 238 5.12 2.41 11.10
CA GLU A 238 5.08 1.55 12.29
C GLU A 238 5.71 2.25 13.50
N THR A 239 6.80 2.99 13.28
CA THR A 239 7.45 3.73 14.36
C THR A 239 6.55 4.85 14.90
N VAL A 240 5.82 5.54 14.02
CA VAL A 240 4.78 6.51 14.40
C VAL A 240 3.63 5.84 15.13
N ALA A 241 3.14 4.69 14.65
CA ALA A 241 2.07 3.92 15.32
C ALA A 241 2.47 3.51 16.75
N ARG A 242 3.70 3.04 16.94
CA ARG A 242 4.23 2.71 18.27
C ARG A 242 4.36 3.95 19.16
N ALA A 243 4.75 5.09 18.61
CA ALA A 243 4.80 6.35 19.36
C ALA A 243 3.39 6.83 19.76
N PHE A 244 2.42 6.70 18.86
CA PHE A 244 1.01 6.98 19.12
C PHE A 244 0.46 6.12 20.28
N ASN A 245 0.68 4.80 20.24
CA ASN A 245 0.22 3.89 21.29
C ASN A 245 0.84 4.23 22.67
N ARG A 246 2.12 4.63 22.70
CA ARG A 246 2.77 5.10 23.93
C ARG A 246 2.11 6.38 24.47
N MET A 247 1.83 7.35 23.59
CA MET A 247 1.14 8.59 23.97
C MET A 247 -0.25 8.31 24.54
N ALA A 248 -1.07 7.48 23.87
CA ALA A 248 -2.40 7.10 24.35
C ALA A 248 -2.33 6.38 25.70
N GLY A 249 -1.36 5.48 25.89
CA GLY A 249 -1.10 4.82 27.17
C GLY A 249 -0.72 5.80 28.28
N SER A 250 0.17 6.76 28.01
CA SER A 250 0.55 7.79 28.97
C SER A 250 -0.63 8.69 29.35
N LEU A 251 -1.45 9.10 28.39
CA LEU A 251 -2.67 9.87 28.66
C LEU A 251 -3.63 9.11 29.59
N LYS A 252 -3.80 7.80 29.37
CA LYS A 252 -4.66 6.95 30.22
C LYS A 252 -4.16 6.91 31.66
N VAL A 253 -2.84 6.77 31.85
CA VAL A 253 -2.22 6.80 33.18
C VAL A 253 -2.42 8.17 33.84
N PHE A 254 -2.14 9.27 33.13
CA PHE A 254 -2.31 10.61 33.68
C PHE A 254 -3.77 10.92 34.05
N GLN A 255 -4.74 10.46 33.27
CA GLN A 255 -6.16 10.63 33.59
C GLN A 255 -6.54 9.84 34.85
N ALA A 256 -6.07 8.58 34.98
CA ALA A 256 -6.31 7.77 36.16
C ALA A 256 -5.69 8.39 37.43
N GLU A 257 -4.47 8.92 37.34
CA GLU A 257 -3.80 9.62 38.45
C GLU A 257 -4.54 10.89 38.85
N ARG A 258 -5.03 11.68 37.89
CA ARG A 258 -5.84 12.87 38.17
C ARG A 258 -7.13 12.54 38.89
N VAL A 259 -7.88 11.54 38.41
CA VAL A 259 -9.13 11.11 39.06
C VAL A 259 -8.87 10.57 40.46
N ALA A 260 -7.78 9.82 40.66
CA ALA A 260 -7.40 9.33 41.99
C ALA A 260 -7.07 10.49 42.95
N ARG A 261 -6.36 11.51 42.46
CA ARG A 261 -6.00 12.69 43.24
C ARG A 261 -7.21 13.54 43.61
N GLU A 262 -8.12 13.80 42.67
CA GLU A 262 -9.37 14.53 42.93
C GLU A 262 -10.22 13.81 43.98
N LYS A 263 -10.31 12.48 43.90
CA LYS A 263 -10.97 11.67 44.94
C LYS A 263 -10.29 11.80 46.30
N GLN A 264 -8.97 11.83 46.36
CA GLN A 264 -8.25 11.97 47.63
C GLN A 264 -8.42 13.37 48.23
N GLU A 265 -8.40 14.42 47.42
CA GLU A 265 -8.61 15.80 47.87
C GLU A 265 -10.02 15.99 48.43
N THR A 266 -11.05 15.49 47.73
CA THR A 266 -12.44 15.52 48.22
C THR A 266 -12.64 14.70 49.50
N LEU A 267 -11.99 13.53 49.62
CA LEU A 267 -12.02 12.73 50.85
C LEU A 267 -11.37 13.46 52.03
N MET A 268 -10.25 14.14 51.81
CA MET A 268 -9.55 14.90 52.85
C MET A 268 -10.38 16.10 53.32
N GLU A 269 -11.02 16.82 52.40
CA GLU A 269 -11.92 17.93 52.72
C GLU A 269 -13.09 17.46 53.60
N VAL A 270 -13.77 16.38 53.19
CA VAL A 270 -14.87 15.78 53.96
C VAL A 270 -14.39 15.30 55.34
N ALA A 271 -13.22 14.66 55.42
CA ALA A 271 -12.64 14.21 56.69
C ALA A 271 -12.32 15.37 57.64
N CYS A 272 -11.81 16.49 57.12
CA CYS A 272 -11.47 17.68 57.91
C CYS A 272 -12.72 18.36 58.49
N VAL A 273 -13.76 18.54 57.66
CA VAL A 273 -15.03 19.14 58.08
C VAL A 273 -15.72 18.26 59.14
N THR A 274 -15.75 16.95 58.90
CA THR A 274 -16.37 16.00 59.85
C THR A 274 -15.63 15.93 61.17
N ALA A 275 -14.29 15.96 61.17
CA ALA A 275 -13.50 16.00 62.39
C ALA A 275 -13.78 17.28 63.22
N SER A 276 -13.93 18.43 62.56
CA SER A 276 -14.22 19.71 63.22
C SER A 276 -15.64 19.74 63.82
N GLU A 277 -16.64 19.25 63.08
CA GLU A 277 -18.04 19.13 63.54
C GLU A 277 -18.23 18.11 64.67
N LEU A 278 -17.39 17.08 64.75
CA LEU A 278 -17.39 16.11 65.87
C LEU A 278 -16.64 16.63 67.09
N SER A 279 -15.58 17.42 66.90
CA SER A 279 -14.79 17.98 68.01
C SER A 279 -15.61 18.93 68.88
N GLN A 280 -16.50 19.73 68.30
CA GLN A 280 -17.37 20.67 69.03
C GLN A 280 -18.26 19.98 70.10
N PRO A 281 -19.12 19.00 69.77
CA PRO A 281 -19.92 18.28 70.76
C PRO A 281 -19.06 17.39 71.68
N LEU A 282 -17.91 16.89 71.22
CA LEU A 282 -17.00 16.12 72.07
C LEU A 282 -16.42 16.99 73.20
N THR A 283 -16.04 18.23 72.92
CA THR A 283 -15.59 19.20 73.93
C THR A 283 -16.66 19.45 74.98
N VAL A 284 -17.94 19.52 74.58
CA VAL A 284 -19.07 19.66 75.52
C VAL A 284 -19.20 18.43 76.40
N VAL A 285 -19.10 17.22 75.83
CA VAL A 285 -19.17 15.97 76.60
C VAL A 285 -18.02 15.89 77.61
N LEU A 286 -16.79 16.15 77.17
CA LEU A 286 -15.60 16.12 78.02
C LEU A 286 -15.65 17.19 79.11
N GLY A 287 -16.05 18.42 78.78
CA GLY A 287 -16.15 19.52 79.74
C GLY A 287 -17.16 19.25 80.85
N TYR A 288 -18.35 18.73 80.52
CA TYR A 288 -19.32 18.34 81.55
C TYR A 288 -18.86 17.10 82.33
N ALA A 289 -18.18 16.13 81.70
CA ALA A 289 -17.63 14.97 82.39
C ALA A 289 -16.53 15.37 83.41
N GLU A 290 -15.63 16.28 83.02
CA GLU A 290 -14.60 16.84 83.89
C GLU A 290 -15.22 17.63 85.06
N LEU A 291 -16.21 18.48 84.79
CA LEU A 291 -16.91 19.24 85.85
C LEU A 291 -17.60 18.32 86.87
N LEU A 292 -18.26 17.26 86.39
CA LEU A 292 -18.90 16.24 87.24
C LEU A 292 -17.87 15.43 88.05
N GLN A 293 -16.66 15.24 87.52
CA GLN A 293 -15.59 14.48 88.17
C GLN A 293 -14.80 15.31 89.19
N GLU A 294 -14.46 16.56 88.88
CA GLU A 294 -13.62 17.42 89.73
C GLU A 294 -14.41 18.18 90.80
N GLN A 295 -15.56 18.74 90.45
CA GLN A 295 -16.34 19.62 91.34
C GLN A 295 -17.51 18.90 92.00
N GLY A 296 -17.77 17.65 91.61
CA GLY A 296 -18.92 16.86 92.06
C GLY A 296 -20.23 17.42 91.51
N VAL A 297 -21.35 17.02 92.14
CA VAL A 297 -22.68 17.50 91.76
C VAL A 297 -23.10 18.64 92.70
N PRO A 298 -22.94 19.92 92.32
CA PRO A 298 -23.29 21.03 93.20
C PRO A 298 -24.80 21.15 93.43
N THR A 299 -25.64 20.81 92.44
CA THR A 299 -27.11 20.77 92.56
C THR A 299 -27.72 19.64 91.72
N PRO A 300 -28.89 19.09 92.10
CA PRO A 300 -29.62 18.12 91.28
C PRO A 300 -29.96 18.66 89.88
N GLU A 301 -30.23 19.96 89.78
CA GLU A 301 -30.51 20.67 88.54
C GLU A 301 -29.29 20.70 87.61
N PHE A 302 -28.09 20.92 88.15
CA PHE A 302 -26.84 20.89 87.38
C PHE A 302 -26.52 19.50 86.84
N PHE A 303 -26.82 18.44 87.61
CA PHE A 303 -26.64 17.06 87.14
C PHE A 303 -27.57 16.74 85.97
N GLU A 304 -28.85 17.12 86.06
CA GLU A 304 -29.78 16.93 84.94
C GLU A 304 -29.35 17.73 83.70
N GLU A 305 -28.87 18.97 83.87
CA GLU A 305 -28.35 19.79 82.78
C GLU A 305 -27.11 19.15 82.13
N ALA A 306 -26.15 18.69 82.93
CA ALA A 306 -24.93 18.04 82.44
C ALA A 306 -25.23 16.74 81.69
N VAL A 307 -26.09 15.88 82.23
CA VAL A 307 -26.51 14.62 81.59
C VAL A 307 -27.27 14.92 80.29
N THR A 308 -28.18 15.90 80.30
CA THR A 308 -28.94 16.29 79.11
C THR A 308 -28.03 16.85 78.01
N SER A 309 -27.04 17.68 78.37
CA SER A 309 -26.08 18.26 77.44
C SER A 309 -25.12 17.21 76.85
N ILE A 310 -24.64 16.27 77.67
CA ILE A 310 -23.85 15.13 77.21
C ILE A 310 -24.68 14.29 76.22
N GLN A 311 -25.90 13.92 76.60
CA GLN A 311 -26.77 13.08 75.77
C GLN A 311 -27.10 13.76 74.43
N ARG A 312 -27.45 15.05 74.43
CA ARG A 312 -27.73 15.82 73.22
C ARG A 312 -26.50 15.92 72.32
N SER A 313 -25.32 16.12 72.89
CA SER A 313 -24.05 16.19 72.14
C SER A 313 -23.65 14.83 71.56
N SER A 314 -23.82 13.73 72.30
CA SER A 314 -23.62 12.36 71.81
C SER A 314 -24.60 11.99 70.69
N GLN A 315 -25.87 12.38 70.81
CA GLN A 315 -26.87 12.19 69.75
C GLN A 315 -26.51 12.98 68.48
N ARG A 316 -25.99 14.21 68.63
CA ARG A 316 -25.50 15.03 67.52
C ARG A 316 -24.30 14.40 66.82
N MET A 317 -23.31 13.89 67.57
CA MET A 317 -22.19 13.12 67.01
C MET A 317 -22.66 11.88 66.24
N ALA A 318 -23.61 11.13 66.81
CA ALA A 318 -24.19 9.96 66.16
C ALA A 318 -24.99 10.31 64.89
N ALA A 319 -25.59 11.49 64.81
CA ALA A 319 -26.24 11.98 63.60
C ALA A 319 -25.21 12.31 62.50
N ILE A 320 -24.13 13.01 62.85
CA ILE A 320 -23.03 13.35 61.92
C ILE A 320 -22.37 12.10 61.36
N ILE A 321 -22.06 11.11 62.20
CA ILE A 321 -21.46 9.83 61.78
C ILE A 321 -22.39 9.07 60.82
N ARG A 322 -23.70 9.02 61.11
CA ARG A 322 -24.69 8.39 60.21
C ARG A 322 -24.73 9.09 58.85
N GLN A 323 -24.73 10.43 58.84
CA GLN A 323 -24.76 11.20 57.62
C GLN A 323 -23.50 10.97 56.77
N LEU A 324 -22.32 10.92 57.39
CA LEU A 324 -21.06 10.60 56.71
C LEU A 324 -21.04 9.17 56.14
N SER A 325 -21.56 8.20 56.90
CA SER A 325 -21.62 6.79 56.46
C SER A 325 -22.50 6.58 55.22
N SER A 326 -23.55 7.41 55.07
CA SER A 326 -24.43 7.36 53.90
C SER A 326 -23.75 7.87 52.63
N LEU A 327 -22.75 8.75 52.76
CA LEU A 327 -22.00 9.33 51.64
C LEU A 327 -20.87 8.42 51.16
N SER A 328 -20.26 7.62 52.03
CA SER A 328 -19.12 6.76 51.71
C SER A 328 -19.48 5.39 51.13
N GLY A 329 -20.74 5.18 50.72
CA GLY A 329 -21.17 3.95 50.06
C GLY A 329 -21.42 2.77 51.01
N GLY A 330 -21.80 3.02 52.27
CA GLY A 330 -22.32 1.98 53.15
C GLY A 330 -21.25 1.00 53.66
N TYR A 331 -20.07 1.50 54.05
CA TYR A 331 -19.24 0.73 54.98
C TYR A 331 -20.05 0.49 56.26
N GLY A 332 -20.35 -0.79 56.53
CA GLY A 332 -21.23 -1.23 57.62
C GLY A 332 -20.70 -0.83 59.00
N LEU A 333 -20.94 0.41 59.40
CA LEU A 333 -20.85 0.81 60.79
C LEU A 333 -22.01 0.11 61.52
N PRO A 334 -21.75 -0.61 62.62
CA PRO A 334 -22.79 -1.28 63.38
C PRO A 334 -23.86 -0.25 63.74
N ALA A 335 -25.11 -0.58 63.43
CA ALA A 335 -26.24 0.26 63.78
C ALA A 335 -26.11 0.66 65.24
N TYR A 336 -26.10 1.96 65.53
CA TYR A 336 -26.27 2.47 66.90
C TYR A 336 -27.67 2.02 67.35
N SER A 337 -27.78 0.79 67.85
CA SER A 337 -28.95 0.30 68.55
C SER A 337 -29.11 1.21 69.77
N ASN A 338 -30.33 1.71 69.99
CA ASN A 338 -30.68 2.49 71.16
C ASN A 338 -30.26 1.73 72.42
N TYR A 339 -29.05 2.00 72.93
CA TYR A 339 -28.66 1.52 74.23
C TYR A 339 -29.50 2.32 75.23
N SER A 340 -30.47 1.66 75.84
CA SER A 340 -31.19 2.23 76.97
C SER A 340 -30.16 2.56 78.05
N LEU A 341 -30.11 3.82 78.50
CA LEU A 341 -29.22 4.25 79.59
C LEU A 341 -29.41 3.37 80.84
N SER A 342 -30.61 2.84 81.06
CA SER A 342 -30.89 1.85 82.10
C SER A 342 -30.20 0.50 81.88
N ALA A 343 -30.09 0.03 80.65
CA ALA A 343 -29.41 -1.23 80.34
C ALA A 343 -27.89 -1.12 80.52
N LEU A 344 -27.31 0.03 80.15
CA LEU A 344 -25.90 0.30 80.37
C LEU A 344 -25.58 0.57 81.85
N ALA A 345 -26.47 1.24 82.58
CA ALA A 345 -26.34 1.44 84.03
C ALA A 345 -26.40 0.10 84.80
N VAL A 346 -27.25 -0.84 84.37
CA VAL A 346 -27.29 -2.21 84.92
C VAL A 346 -26.00 -2.97 84.59
N GLN A 347 -25.49 -2.83 83.36
CA GLN A 347 -24.26 -3.50 82.93
C GLN A 347 -22.97 -2.90 83.52
N ALA A 348 -23.00 -1.63 83.93
CA ALA A 348 -21.94 -0.94 84.65
C ALA A 348 -22.11 -0.99 86.19
N GLY A 349 -23.12 -1.71 86.71
CA GLY A 349 -23.34 -1.89 88.15
C GLY A 349 -23.85 -0.65 88.90
N LEU A 350 -24.43 0.33 88.21
CA LEU A 350 -24.80 1.65 88.75
C LEU A 350 -26.25 1.76 89.27
N THR A 351 -27.01 0.67 89.37
CA THR A 351 -28.31 0.72 90.07
C THR A 351 -28.11 0.62 91.58
N SER A 352 -28.36 1.75 92.24
CA SER A 352 -28.43 1.99 93.69
C SER A 352 -28.25 0.77 94.63
N GLY A 353 -27.11 0.77 95.33
CA GLY A 353 -26.95 0.18 96.66
C GLY A 353 -26.34 -1.22 96.73
N SER A 354 -25.01 -1.34 96.62
CA SER A 354 -24.16 -1.99 97.65
C SER A 354 -22.67 -1.94 97.25
N GLN A 355 -21.81 -2.03 98.25
CA GLN A 355 -20.35 -1.93 98.22
C GLN A 355 -19.68 -3.02 97.36
N ALA A 356 -18.67 -2.65 96.56
CA ALA A 356 -17.27 -3.15 96.61
C ALA A 356 -16.49 -2.92 95.29
N PRO A 357 -15.20 -2.56 95.33
CA PRO A 357 -14.35 -2.38 94.15
C PRO A 357 -13.69 -3.71 93.74
N GLY A 358 -13.95 -4.18 92.51
CA GLY A 358 -13.30 -5.40 91.99
C GLY A 358 -13.49 -5.70 90.51
N GLU A 359 -14.53 -5.22 89.85
CA GLU A 359 -14.91 -5.73 88.51
C GLU A 359 -14.65 -4.77 87.33
N ALA A 360 -13.84 -3.73 87.53
CA ALA A 360 -13.46 -2.81 86.44
C ALA A 360 -12.50 -3.43 85.40
N HIS A 361 -11.97 -4.63 85.65
CA HIS A 361 -10.94 -5.25 84.79
C HIS A 361 -11.50 -6.13 83.66
N GLU A 362 -12.78 -6.53 83.70
CA GLU A 362 -13.32 -7.50 82.75
C GLU A 362 -13.99 -6.85 81.52
N LEU A 363 -14.53 -5.64 81.65
CA LEU A 363 -15.18 -4.89 80.57
C LEU A 363 -14.20 -4.36 79.50
N ALA A 364 -12.94 -4.11 79.86
CA ALA A 364 -11.90 -3.72 78.92
C ALA A 364 -11.54 -4.84 77.92
N SER A 365 -11.84 -6.10 78.24
CA SER A 365 -11.47 -7.25 77.39
C SER A 365 -12.46 -7.52 76.24
N ARG A 366 -13.69 -7.02 76.30
CA ARG A 366 -14.73 -7.29 75.27
C ARG A 366 -14.77 -6.26 74.13
N VAL A 367 -14.23 -5.06 74.34
CA VAL A 367 -14.16 -4.03 73.28
C VAL A 367 -13.10 -4.40 72.21
N ASN A 368 -12.11 -5.21 72.57
CA ASN A 368 -10.99 -5.57 71.68
C ASN A 368 -11.32 -6.65 70.63
N LYS A 369 -12.60 -7.06 70.47
CA LYS A 369 -13.02 -8.08 69.49
C LYS A 369 -13.91 -7.58 68.35
N CYS A 370 -14.15 -6.27 68.24
CA CYS A 370 -14.95 -5.69 67.13
C CYS A 370 -14.11 -4.95 66.07
N GLY A 371 -12.80 -5.12 66.03
CA GLY A 371 -11.95 -4.65 64.93
C GLY A 371 -11.24 -5.83 64.30
N LEU A 372 -11.56 -6.11 63.02
CA LEU A 372 -11.02 -7.12 62.09
C LEU A 372 -12.03 -8.22 61.71
N ALA A 373 -12.92 -7.85 60.79
CA ALA A 373 -13.36 -8.71 59.69
C ALA A 373 -13.71 -7.80 58.50
#